data_AF-W4S9S8-F1
#
_entry.id   AF-W4S9S8-F1
#
_cell.length_a   1.000
_cell.length_b   1.000
_cell.length_c   1.000
_cell.angle_alpha   90.00
_cell.angle_beta   90.00
_cell.angle_gamma   90.00
#
_symmetry.space_group_name_H-M   'P 1'
#
loop_
_entity.id
_entity.type
_entity.pdbx_description
1 polymer ?
#
loop_
_entity_poly.entity_id
_entity_poly.type
_entity_poly.pdbx_seq_one_letter_code
_entity_poly.pdbx_strand_id
1 'polypeptide(L)'
;MTLRLRYAPLTAAMAFAALLAGCQKDAPAAAVEGADKINAYITCFNGVEQPIHESYQQYVEWMQDPEAGPTGKESGIHAPGTVLSHHVDECGAPMTAALAQTPANPELDPVAKTYQERFTALNERIGEAVRYYDREDYLRDDGKGMKALHAPLMQAYQAFFEAGEAMNAALEHNEDTRRQAQIDAIEKEEGRSASWYHLKIIGEGKQLVQVLDSDTPDLAAAQSQLARYQGILEEAQ
;
A
#
# COMPACT_ATOMS: atom_id res chain seq x y z
N MET A 1 3.74 11.83 -29.65
CA MET A 1 2.62 11.06 -29.08
C MET A 1 2.49 11.54 -27.64
N THR A 2 1.52 12.39 -27.34
CA THR A 2 1.36 13.04 -26.03
C THR A 2 0.75 12.05 -25.03
N LEU A 3 1.55 11.55 -24.11
CA LEU A 3 1.06 10.77 -22.97
C LEU A 3 0.47 11.75 -21.95
N ARG A 4 -0.84 11.96 -21.99
CA ARG A 4 -1.56 12.63 -20.92
C ARG A 4 -1.76 11.60 -19.81
N LEU A 5 -0.92 11.62 -18.78
CA LEU A 5 -1.26 11.00 -17.51
C LEU A 5 -2.47 11.77 -16.96
N ARG A 6 -3.66 11.19 -17.13
CA ARG A 6 -4.87 11.66 -16.48
C ARG A 6 -4.81 11.13 -15.06
N TYR A 7 -4.51 12.01 -14.12
CA TYR A 7 -4.67 11.75 -12.69
C TYR A 7 -6.12 11.38 -12.42
N ALA A 8 -6.38 10.11 -12.13
CA ALA A 8 -7.59 9.71 -11.43
C ALA A 8 -7.49 10.26 -9.99
N PRO A 9 -8.56 10.87 -9.44
CA PRO A 9 -8.55 11.25 -8.05
C PRO A 9 -8.52 9.97 -7.23
N LEU A 10 -7.43 9.76 -6.47
CA LEU A 10 -7.38 8.80 -5.37
C LEU A 10 -8.40 9.23 -4.31
N THR A 11 -9.66 8.87 -4.53
CA THR A 11 -10.74 9.02 -3.56
C THR A 11 -10.90 7.73 -2.78
N ALA A 12 -10.79 7.88 -1.46
CA ALA A 12 -11.22 6.95 -0.42
C ALA A 12 -10.33 5.72 -0.18
N ALA A 13 -9.20 5.95 0.51
CA ALA A 13 -8.75 5.00 1.51
C ALA A 13 -9.87 4.84 2.56
N MET A 14 -10.73 3.83 2.38
CA MET A 14 -11.61 3.38 3.44
C MET A 14 -10.76 2.64 4.48
N ALA A 15 -10.32 3.39 5.49
CA ALA A 15 -9.89 2.82 6.76
C ALA A 15 -11.09 2.12 7.40
N PHE A 16 -11.31 0.85 7.09
CA PHE A 16 -12.22 -0.03 7.81
C PHE A 16 -11.43 -0.87 8.82
N ALA A 17 -10.66 -0.19 9.67
CA ALA A 17 -10.04 -0.78 10.84
C ALA A 17 -10.62 -0.12 12.10
N ALA A 18 -11.93 -0.32 12.36
CA ALA A 18 -12.55 -0.22 13.69
C ALA A 18 -14.09 -0.31 13.61
N LEU A 19 -14.65 -1.49 13.32
CA LEU A 19 -16.05 -1.78 13.68
C LEU A 19 -16.19 -3.20 14.27
N LEU A 20 -15.42 -3.45 15.33
CA LEU A 20 -15.75 -4.47 16.33
C LEU A 20 -15.98 -3.77 17.68
N ALA A 21 -16.99 -2.92 17.73
CA ALA A 21 -17.49 -2.34 18.98
C ALA A 21 -19.02 -2.30 18.97
N GLY A 22 -19.63 -3.46 18.73
CA GLY A 22 -21.07 -3.68 18.85
C GLY A 22 -21.35 -4.86 19.78
N CYS A 23 -21.56 -4.58 21.06
CA CYS A 23 -22.22 -5.41 22.09
C CYS A 23 -22.12 -6.95 21.99
N GLN A 24 -20.96 -7.52 22.34
CA GLN A 24 -20.90 -8.78 23.08
C GLN A 24 -19.97 -8.59 24.28
N LYS A 25 -20.53 -8.51 25.48
CA LYS A 25 -19.78 -8.66 26.71
C LYS A 25 -19.36 -10.13 26.81
N ASP A 26 -18.05 -10.33 26.94
CA ASP A 26 -17.40 -11.57 27.39
C ASP A 26 -17.34 -12.74 26.40
N ALA A 27 -16.85 -12.48 25.19
CA ALA A 27 -16.00 -13.46 24.51
C ALA A 27 -14.63 -12.78 24.30
N PRO A 28 -13.50 -13.35 24.78
CA PRO A 28 -12.21 -12.92 24.28
C PRO A 28 -12.24 -13.14 22.77
N ALA A 29 -12.06 -12.06 21.98
CA ALA A 29 -11.80 -12.21 20.56
C ALA A 29 -10.65 -13.23 20.46
N ALA A 30 -10.92 -14.38 19.83
CA ALA A 30 -9.91 -15.41 19.68
C ALA A 30 -8.66 -14.75 19.12
N ALA A 31 -7.52 -14.93 19.78
CA ALA A 31 -6.26 -14.36 19.31
C ALA A 31 -6.04 -14.88 17.89
N VAL A 32 -6.11 -14.00 16.89
CA VAL A 32 -5.94 -14.42 15.51
C VAL A 32 -4.46 -14.67 15.29
N GLU A 33 -4.11 -15.92 15.01
CA GLU A 33 -2.73 -16.33 14.78
C GLU A 33 -2.09 -15.44 13.70
N GLY A 34 -0.91 -14.89 13.98
CA GLY A 34 -0.17 -14.02 13.07
C GLY A 34 -0.71 -12.57 12.96
N ALA A 35 -1.70 -12.15 13.75
CA ALA A 35 -2.23 -10.79 13.69
C ALA A 35 -1.16 -9.71 13.95
N ASP A 36 -0.30 -9.90 14.95
CA ASP A 36 0.77 -8.93 15.27
C ASP A 36 1.78 -8.79 14.11
N LYS A 37 2.10 -9.89 13.43
CA LYS A 37 2.95 -9.90 12.24
C LYS A 37 2.34 -9.05 11.12
N ILE A 38 1.08 -9.33 10.77
CA ILE A 38 0.38 -8.64 9.68
C ILE A 38 0.15 -7.16 10.04
N ASN A 39 -0.13 -6.85 11.31
CA ASN A 39 -0.30 -5.48 11.77
C ASN A 39 0.99 -4.67 11.59
N ALA A 40 2.16 -5.24 11.87
CA ALA A 40 3.44 -4.56 11.62
C ALA A 40 3.63 -4.24 10.13
N TYR A 41 3.24 -5.17 9.25
CA TYR A 41 3.29 -4.99 7.80
C TYR A 41 2.37 -3.84 7.33
N ILE A 42 1.13 -3.83 7.82
CA ILE A 42 0.15 -2.78 7.51
C ILE A 42 0.61 -1.42 8.04
N THR A 43 1.15 -1.36 9.27
CA THR A 43 1.65 -0.10 9.85
C THR A 43 2.75 0.50 8.99
N CYS A 44 3.75 -0.30 8.59
CA CYS A 44 4.79 0.15 7.69
C CYS A 44 4.20 0.64 6.35
N PHE A 45 3.35 -0.17 5.71
CA PHE A 45 2.74 0.16 4.42
C PHE A 45 1.97 1.50 4.48
N ASN A 46 1.05 1.64 5.43
CA ASN A 46 0.24 2.85 5.60
C ASN A 46 1.05 4.09 5.95
N GLY A 47 2.18 3.92 6.65
CA GLY A 47 3.03 5.04 7.06
C GLY A 47 3.89 5.63 5.94
N VAL A 48 4.16 4.87 4.87
CA VAL A 48 5.18 5.27 3.88
C VAL A 48 4.69 5.36 2.44
N GLU A 49 3.63 4.63 2.05
CA GLU A 49 3.17 4.60 0.65
C GLU A 49 2.83 5.99 0.10
N GLN A 50 1.88 6.68 0.74
CA GLN A 50 1.46 8.01 0.30
C GLN A 50 2.61 9.04 0.37
N PRO A 51 3.37 9.16 1.49
CA PRO A 51 4.50 10.09 1.57
C PRO A 51 5.56 9.87 0.48
N ILE A 52 5.81 8.63 0.06
CA ILE A 52 6.77 8.34 -1.01
C ILE A 52 6.22 8.73 -2.38
N HIS A 53 4.93 8.52 -2.65
CA HIS A 53 4.31 9.03 -3.87
C HIS A 53 4.38 10.57 -3.94
N GLU A 54 4.09 11.27 -2.84
CA GLU A 54 4.21 12.73 -2.74
C GLU A 54 5.67 13.18 -2.93
N SER A 55 6.62 12.47 -2.31
CA SER A 55 8.06 12.72 -2.46
C SER A 55 8.52 12.61 -3.92
N TYR A 56 8.06 11.57 -4.63
CA TYR A 56 8.32 11.39 -6.05
C TYR A 56 7.77 12.55 -6.88
N GLN A 57 6.50 12.92 -6.67
CA GLN A 57 5.86 14.02 -7.41
C GLN A 57 6.60 15.33 -7.20
N GLN A 58 6.92 15.65 -5.95
CA GLN A 58 7.74 16.82 -5.60
C GLN A 58 9.11 16.76 -6.28
N TYR A 59 9.73 15.58 -6.42
CA TYR A 59 11.03 15.50 -7.07
C TYR A 59 10.97 15.79 -8.57
N VAL A 60 9.95 15.29 -9.26
CA VAL A 60 9.88 15.35 -10.72
C VAL A 60 9.17 16.59 -11.27
N GLU A 61 8.35 17.27 -10.49
CA GLU A 61 7.45 18.34 -10.99
C GLU A 61 8.15 19.55 -11.60
N TRP A 62 9.39 19.85 -11.20
CA TRP A 62 10.17 20.97 -11.75
C TRP A 62 10.96 20.59 -13.00
N MET A 63 11.02 19.30 -13.36
CA MET A 63 11.75 18.82 -14.54
C MET A 63 10.88 18.89 -15.79
N GLN A 64 11.47 19.30 -16.92
CA GLN A 64 10.77 19.27 -18.19
C GLN A 64 10.47 17.84 -18.66
N ASP A 65 11.42 16.93 -18.42
CA ASP A 65 11.34 15.51 -18.78
C ASP A 65 11.92 14.67 -17.63
N PRO A 66 11.07 14.10 -16.77
CA PRO A 66 11.49 13.28 -15.64
C PRO A 66 12.23 12.00 -16.01
N GLU A 67 12.11 11.50 -17.24
CA GLU A 67 12.86 10.31 -17.69
C GLU A 67 14.28 10.69 -18.11
N ALA A 68 14.43 11.84 -18.77
CA ALA A 68 15.74 12.38 -19.15
C ALA A 68 16.50 12.98 -17.96
N GLY A 69 15.77 13.47 -16.96
CA GLY A 69 16.32 14.09 -15.76
C GLY A 69 16.74 15.54 -15.96
N PRO A 70 17.42 16.13 -14.95
CA PRO A 70 17.76 17.55 -14.96
C PRO A 70 18.86 17.90 -15.96
N THR A 71 18.67 19.04 -16.63
CA THR A 71 19.63 19.62 -17.56
C THR A 71 20.65 20.52 -16.87
N GLY A 72 20.38 20.98 -15.65
CA GLY A 72 21.17 21.96 -14.90
C GLY A 72 20.84 23.42 -15.25
N LYS A 73 19.74 23.64 -15.98
CA LYS A 73 19.27 24.97 -16.41
C LYS A 73 17.92 25.34 -15.80
N GLU A 74 17.39 24.45 -14.96
CA GLU A 74 16.09 24.61 -14.32
C GLU A 74 16.12 25.71 -13.26
N SER A 75 14.95 26.31 -13.02
CA SER A 75 14.70 27.23 -11.92
C SER A 75 13.72 26.59 -10.95
N GLY A 76 13.80 26.93 -9.66
CA GLY A 76 12.91 26.33 -8.66
C GLY A 76 13.25 24.87 -8.37
N ILE A 77 14.54 24.52 -8.44
CA ILE A 77 15.03 23.18 -8.11
C ILE A 77 14.78 22.92 -6.62
N HIS A 78 14.17 21.79 -6.29
CA HIS A 78 14.01 21.34 -4.91
C HIS A 78 14.26 19.83 -4.74
N ALA A 79 14.59 19.47 -3.51
CA ALA A 79 14.76 18.09 -3.09
C ALA A 79 13.46 17.28 -3.19
N PRO A 80 13.55 15.94 -3.28
CA PRO A 80 12.41 15.06 -2.95
C PRO A 80 11.91 15.32 -1.53
N GLY A 81 10.62 15.06 -1.29
CA GLY A 81 10.05 15.04 0.05
C GLY A 81 10.63 13.91 0.91
N THR A 82 10.58 14.04 2.23
CA THR A 82 11.05 13.02 3.18
C THR A 82 9.90 12.35 3.91
N VAL A 83 10.07 11.10 4.29
CA VAL A 83 9.16 10.40 5.21
C VAL A 83 9.46 10.82 6.65
N LEU A 84 8.41 11.00 7.46
CA LEU A 84 8.57 11.32 8.88
C LEU A 84 9.30 10.19 9.62
N SER A 85 10.19 10.54 10.54
CA SER A 85 11.09 9.57 11.18
C SER A 85 10.35 8.40 11.85
N HIS A 86 9.21 8.66 12.49
CA HIS A 86 8.44 7.60 13.14
C HIS A 86 7.88 6.57 12.14
N HIS A 87 7.50 6.98 10.93
CA HIS A 87 7.09 6.05 9.87
C HIS A 87 8.28 5.27 9.30
N VAL A 88 9.45 5.90 9.20
CA VAL A 88 10.70 5.19 8.86
C VAL A 88 11.00 4.10 9.91
N ASP A 89 10.85 4.44 11.19
CA ASP A 89 11.08 3.52 12.31
C ASP A 89 10.08 2.35 12.31
N GLU A 90 8.82 2.59 11.96
CA GLU A 90 7.77 1.57 11.81
C GLU A 90 8.12 0.53 10.73
N CYS A 91 8.78 0.95 9.65
CA CYS A 91 9.30 0.04 8.61
C CYS A 91 10.64 -0.63 8.98
N GLY A 92 11.26 -0.26 10.10
CA GLY A 92 12.56 -0.78 10.53
C GLY A 92 12.45 -2.01 11.42
N ALA A 93 12.82 -1.86 12.69
CA ALA A 93 12.88 -2.97 13.65
C ALA A 93 11.55 -3.74 13.82
N PRO A 94 10.36 -3.10 13.83
CA PRO A 94 9.08 -3.82 13.93
C PRO A 94 8.85 -4.79 12.76
N MET A 95 9.12 -4.36 11.52
CA MET A 95 9.04 -5.23 10.33
C MET A 95 9.99 -6.43 10.44
N THR A 96 11.24 -6.19 10.85
CA THR A 96 12.24 -7.26 11.03
C THR A 96 11.81 -8.26 12.11
N ALA A 97 11.27 -7.76 13.23
CA ALA A 97 10.75 -8.61 14.29
C ALA A 97 9.54 -9.43 13.84
N ALA A 98 8.63 -8.82 13.08
CA ALA A 98 7.48 -9.50 12.49
C ALA A 98 7.90 -10.62 11.53
N LEU A 99 8.83 -10.37 10.62
CA LEU A 99 9.39 -11.37 9.70
C LEU A 99 10.07 -12.57 10.39
N ALA A 100 10.52 -12.40 11.64
CA ALA A 100 11.12 -13.47 12.43
C ALA A 100 10.10 -14.34 13.18
N GLN A 101 8.82 -13.97 13.23
CA GLN A 101 7.79 -14.72 13.95
C GLN A 101 7.45 -16.04 13.24
N THR A 102 7.13 -17.07 14.04
CA THR A 102 6.68 -18.38 13.58
C THR A 102 5.18 -18.59 13.85
N PRO A 103 4.43 -19.24 12.95
CA PRO A 103 4.87 -19.77 11.66
C PRO A 103 5.14 -18.66 10.63
N ALA A 104 5.98 -18.97 9.65
CA ALA A 104 6.17 -18.10 8.49
C ALA A 104 4.89 -18.09 7.65
N ASN A 105 4.52 -16.92 7.11
CA ASN A 105 3.49 -16.82 6.08
C ASN A 105 4.19 -16.91 4.72
N PRO A 106 4.10 -18.04 3.99
CA PRO A 106 4.90 -18.27 2.78
C PRO A 106 4.53 -17.34 1.62
N GLU A 107 3.33 -16.77 1.64
CA GLU A 107 2.84 -15.87 0.59
C GLU A 107 3.13 -14.39 0.91
N LEU A 108 3.04 -14.00 2.18
CA LEU A 108 3.18 -12.60 2.59
C LEU A 108 4.60 -12.22 3.06
N ASP A 109 5.30 -13.10 3.79
CA ASP A 109 6.59 -12.77 4.39
C ASP A 109 7.68 -12.41 3.35
N PRO A 110 7.80 -13.12 2.20
CA PRO A 110 8.78 -12.74 1.17
C PRO A 110 8.50 -11.37 0.54
N VAL A 111 7.22 -11.02 0.38
CA VAL A 111 6.79 -9.74 -0.20
C VAL A 111 7.04 -8.61 0.80
N ALA A 112 6.65 -8.80 2.06
CA ALA A 112 6.90 -7.84 3.14
C ALA A 112 8.39 -7.55 3.33
N LYS A 113 9.24 -8.58 3.24
CA LYS A 113 10.70 -8.42 3.28
C LYS A 113 11.21 -7.59 2.10
N THR A 114 10.76 -7.90 0.88
CA THR A 114 11.15 -7.15 -0.32
C THR A 114 10.74 -5.68 -0.18
N TYR A 115 9.51 -5.42 0.26
CA TYR A 115 8.99 -4.09 0.50
C TYR A 115 9.85 -3.30 1.49
N GLN A 116 10.19 -3.89 2.63
CA GLN A 116 11.09 -3.30 3.63
C GLN A 116 12.46 -2.94 3.04
N GLU A 117 13.06 -3.85 2.27
CA GLU A 117 14.37 -3.65 1.66
C GLU A 117 14.34 -2.52 0.61
N ARG A 118 13.29 -2.45 -0.22
CA ARG A 118 13.12 -1.38 -1.22
C ARG A 118 12.86 -0.02 -0.58
N PHE A 119 12.01 0.03 0.44
CA PHE A 119 11.78 1.25 1.20
C PHE A 119 13.07 1.75 1.84
N THR A 120 13.83 0.88 2.50
CA THR A 120 15.10 1.24 3.15
C THR A 120 16.08 1.83 2.14
N ALA A 121 16.27 1.15 1.00
CA ALA A 121 17.16 1.62 -0.06
C ALA A 121 16.71 2.96 -0.66
N LEU A 122 15.41 3.16 -0.87
CA LEU A 122 14.88 4.42 -1.38
C LEU A 122 15.06 5.56 -0.35
N ASN A 123 14.75 5.32 0.92
CA ASN A 123 14.88 6.33 1.97
C ASN A 123 16.32 6.82 2.11
N GLU A 124 17.30 5.92 1.98
CA GLU A 124 18.72 6.30 1.91
C GLU A 124 19.04 7.21 0.71
N ARG A 125 18.52 6.90 -0.49
CA ARG A 125 18.70 7.71 -1.71
C ARG A 125 18.03 9.07 -1.61
N ILE A 126 16.83 9.13 -1.05
CA ILE A 126 16.14 10.40 -0.74
C ILE A 126 17.02 11.23 0.18
N GLY A 127 17.57 10.63 1.25
CA GLY A 127 18.48 11.32 2.15
C GLY A 127 19.75 11.86 1.47
N GLU A 128 20.33 11.12 0.53
CA GLU A 128 21.46 11.59 -0.28
C GLU A 128 21.08 12.79 -1.15
N ALA A 129 19.93 12.72 -1.84
CA ALA A 129 19.42 13.79 -2.68
C ALA A 129 19.10 15.05 -1.86
N VAL A 130 18.34 14.93 -0.77
CA VAL A 130 18.02 16.04 0.14
C VAL A 130 19.29 16.75 0.58
N ARG A 131 20.30 16.01 1.06
CA ARG A 131 21.59 16.60 1.46
C ARG A 131 22.29 17.37 0.34
N TYR A 132 22.17 16.92 -0.91
CA TYR A 132 22.78 17.58 -2.06
C TYR A 132 22.03 18.86 -2.44
N TYR A 133 20.70 18.80 -2.53
CA TYR A 133 19.86 19.94 -2.91
C TYR A 133 19.83 21.02 -1.80
N ASP A 134 19.73 20.64 -0.53
CA ASP A 134 19.71 21.57 0.61
C ASP A 134 21.02 22.37 0.75
N ARG A 135 22.16 21.77 0.39
CA ARG A 135 23.45 22.46 0.37
C ARG A 135 23.69 23.32 -0.87
N GLU A 136 22.73 23.30 -1.80
CA GLU A 136 22.82 23.92 -3.11
C GLU A 136 24.09 23.51 -3.87
N ASP A 137 24.53 22.27 -3.71
CA ASP A 137 25.78 21.80 -4.31
C ASP A 137 25.73 21.84 -5.85
N TYR A 138 24.52 21.85 -6.44
CA TYR A 138 24.28 22.06 -7.87
C TYR A 138 24.77 23.42 -8.39
N LEU A 139 24.79 24.46 -7.55
CA LEU A 139 25.36 25.77 -7.91
C LEU A 139 26.89 25.73 -7.97
N ARG A 140 27.51 24.81 -7.22
CA ARG A 140 28.97 24.70 -7.08
C ARG A 140 29.57 23.75 -8.10
N ASP A 141 28.82 22.74 -8.51
CA ASP A 141 29.28 21.69 -9.42
C ASP A 141 28.75 21.81 -10.85
N ASP A 142 28.07 22.91 -11.18
CA ASP A 142 27.46 23.17 -12.49
C ASP A 142 26.42 22.09 -12.88
N GLY A 143 25.62 21.66 -11.88
CA GLY A 143 24.58 20.65 -12.02
C GLY A 143 25.08 19.24 -12.32
N LYS A 144 26.35 18.92 -12.03
CA LYS A 144 26.91 17.58 -12.25
C LYS A 144 26.31 16.56 -11.29
N GLY A 145 26.17 16.91 -10.02
CA GLY A 145 25.64 16.02 -8.99
C GLY A 145 24.16 15.73 -9.19
N MET A 146 23.32 16.72 -9.51
CA MET A 146 21.89 16.49 -9.77
C MET A 146 21.67 15.50 -10.92
N LYS A 147 22.48 15.59 -11.99
CA LYS A 147 22.46 14.64 -13.11
C LYS A 147 22.90 13.25 -12.68
N ALA A 148 23.96 13.16 -11.88
CA ALA A 148 24.47 11.88 -11.40
C ALA A 148 23.54 11.19 -10.40
N LEU A 149 22.82 11.95 -9.58
CA LEU A 149 21.89 11.43 -8.57
C LEU A 149 20.56 10.98 -9.17
N HIS A 150 20.16 11.55 -10.31
CA HIS A 150 18.83 11.35 -10.86
C HIS A 150 18.51 9.88 -11.19
N ALA A 151 19.31 9.23 -12.05
CA ALA A 151 19.01 7.86 -12.48
C ALA A 151 18.98 6.84 -11.32
N PRO A 152 19.93 6.84 -10.36
CA PRO A 152 19.85 5.97 -9.19
C PRO A 152 18.62 6.23 -8.31
N LEU A 153 18.22 7.50 -8.14
CA LEU A 153 17.04 7.85 -7.35
C LEU A 153 15.75 7.38 -8.04
N MET A 154 15.61 7.61 -9.35
CA MET A 154 14.46 7.15 -10.14
C MET A 154 14.34 5.62 -10.14
N GLN A 155 15.46 4.91 -10.24
CA GLN A 155 15.48 3.45 -10.12
C GLN A 155 15.00 2.98 -8.73
N ALA A 156 15.39 3.68 -7.67
CA ALA A 156 14.95 3.35 -6.31
C ALA A 156 13.45 3.60 -6.13
N TYR A 157 12.90 4.70 -6.69
CA TYR A 157 11.47 4.94 -6.70
C TYR A 157 10.71 3.84 -7.44
N GLN A 158 11.15 3.50 -8.65
CA GLN A 158 10.53 2.43 -9.43
C GLN A 158 10.52 1.10 -8.68
N ALA A 159 11.66 0.71 -8.08
CA ALA A 159 11.76 -0.53 -7.33
C ALA A 159 10.88 -0.54 -6.07
N PHE A 160 10.70 0.63 -5.43
CA PHE A 160 9.76 0.77 -4.32
C PHE A 160 8.31 0.65 -4.78
N PHE A 161 7.90 1.34 -5.86
CA PHE A 161 6.53 1.26 -6.36
C PHE A 161 6.14 -0.15 -6.81
N GLU A 162 7.04 -0.87 -7.48
CA GLU A 162 6.82 -2.28 -7.83
C GLU A 162 6.63 -3.14 -6.58
N ALA A 163 7.43 -2.91 -5.52
CA ALA A 163 7.27 -3.63 -4.27
C ALA A 163 5.99 -3.23 -3.50
N GLY A 164 5.57 -1.96 -3.59
CA GLY A 164 4.34 -1.45 -3.00
C GLY A 164 3.09 -2.08 -3.64
N GLU A 165 3.04 -2.15 -4.97
CA GLU A 165 1.98 -2.86 -5.69
C GLU A 165 1.90 -4.34 -5.28
N ALA A 166 3.05 -5.02 -5.22
CA ALA A 166 3.12 -6.41 -4.79
C ALA A 166 2.67 -6.59 -3.33
N MET A 167 3.07 -5.69 -2.44
CA MET A 167 2.70 -5.72 -1.02
C MET A 167 1.21 -5.49 -0.82
N ASN A 168 0.63 -4.52 -1.51
CA ASN A 168 -0.81 -4.26 -1.49
C ASN A 168 -1.58 -5.50 -1.94
N ALA A 169 -1.22 -6.09 -3.08
CA ALA A 169 -1.87 -7.30 -3.58
C ALA A 169 -1.75 -8.48 -2.60
N ALA A 170 -0.60 -8.65 -1.95
CA ALA A 170 -0.39 -9.73 -0.98
C ALA A 170 -1.19 -9.52 0.32
N LEU A 171 -1.30 -8.28 0.82
CA LEU A 171 -2.13 -7.94 1.99
C LEU A 171 -3.61 -8.17 1.71
N GLU A 172 -4.09 -7.73 0.54
CA GLU A 172 -5.46 -7.94 0.08
C GLU A 172 -5.79 -9.44 -0.03
N HIS A 173 -4.91 -10.23 -0.67
CA HIS A 173 -5.09 -11.67 -0.78
C HIS A 173 -5.10 -12.38 0.59
N ASN A 174 -4.25 -11.94 1.51
CA ASN A 174 -4.21 -12.49 2.86
C ASN A 174 -5.51 -12.21 3.63
N GLU A 175 -6.04 -10.99 3.53
CA GLU A 175 -7.29 -10.59 4.18
C GLU A 175 -8.47 -11.38 3.61
N ASP A 176 -8.55 -11.53 2.29
CA ASP A 176 -9.59 -12.33 1.62
C ASP A 176 -9.55 -13.80 2.04
N THR A 177 -8.36 -14.40 2.08
CA THR A 177 -8.17 -15.79 2.50
C THR A 177 -8.59 -16.01 3.95
N ARG A 178 -8.18 -15.11 4.85
CA ARG A 178 -8.56 -15.18 6.27
C ARG A 178 -10.06 -15.00 6.48
N ARG A 179 -10.67 -14.06 5.76
CA ARG A 179 -12.12 -13.84 5.81
C ARG A 179 -12.89 -15.06 5.32
N GLN A 180 -12.46 -15.69 4.23
CA GLN A 180 -13.10 -16.92 3.74
C GLN A 180 -12.97 -18.07 4.74
N ALA A 181 -11.79 -18.27 5.35
CA ALA A 181 -11.61 -19.28 6.39
C ALA A 181 -12.53 -19.03 7.61
N GLN A 182 -12.72 -17.76 7.98
CA GLN A 182 -13.64 -17.39 9.06
C GLN A 182 -15.11 -17.66 8.69
N ILE A 183 -15.52 -17.36 7.47
CA ILE A 183 -16.85 -17.69 6.94
C ILE A 183 -17.09 -19.21 7.00
N ASP A 184 -16.15 -20.01 6.52
CA ASP A 184 -16.25 -21.47 6.49
C ASP A 184 -16.35 -22.06 7.91
N ALA A 185 -15.59 -21.51 8.86
CA ALA A 185 -15.64 -21.91 10.26
C ALA A 185 -17.00 -21.61 10.89
N ILE A 186 -17.52 -20.39 10.70
CA ILE A 186 -18.83 -19.99 11.22
C ILE A 186 -19.94 -20.85 10.58
N GLU A 187 -19.88 -21.11 9.27
CA GLU A 187 -20.89 -21.94 8.62
C GLU A 187 -20.93 -23.36 9.19
N LYS A 188 -19.75 -23.92 9.49
CA LYS A 188 -19.64 -25.26 10.08
C LYS A 188 -20.17 -25.30 11.52
N GLU A 189 -19.95 -24.26 12.31
CA GLU A 189 -20.30 -24.22 13.73
C GLU A 189 -21.73 -23.76 13.99
N GLU A 190 -22.19 -22.75 13.24
CA GLU A 190 -23.45 -22.03 13.47
C GLU A 190 -24.41 -22.10 12.28
N GLY A 191 -23.97 -22.60 11.13
CA GLY A 191 -24.68 -22.46 9.86
C GLY A 191 -24.62 -21.03 9.33
N ARG A 192 -25.60 -20.67 8.49
CA ARG A 192 -25.74 -19.30 7.97
C ARG A 192 -26.34 -18.37 9.03
N SER A 193 -25.56 -18.12 10.08
CA SER A 193 -25.91 -17.22 11.18
C SER A 193 -25.82 -15.74 10.77
N ALA A 194 -26.29 -14.84 11.63
CA ALA A 194 -26.13 -13.40 11.40
C ALA A 194 -24.65 -12.99 11.22
N SER A 195 -23.74 -13.64 11.96
CA SER A 195 -22.29 -13.44 11.84
C SER A 195 -21.76 -13.88 10.46
N TRP A 196 -22.27 -15.00 9.95
CA TRP A 196 -21.93 -15.50 8.61
C TRP A 196 -22.39 -14.52 7.52
N TYR A 197 -23.66 -14.09 7.55
CA TYR A 197 -24.19 -13.13 6.59
C TYR A 197 -23.45 -11.79 6.65
N HIS A 198 -23.11 -11.31 7.85
CA HIS A 198 -22.35 -10.08 8.00
C HIS A 198 -21.00 -10.13 7.26
N LEU A 199 -20.20 -11.18 7.46
CA LEU A 199 -18.92 -11.35 6.78
C LEU A 199 -19.07 -11.54 5.28
N LYS A 200 -20.08 -12.31 4.84
CA LYS A 200 -20.37 -12.49 3.41
C LYS A 200 -20.78 -11.19 2.75
N ILE A 201 -21.66 -10.41 3.35
CA ILE A 201 -22.08 -9.10 2.82
C ILE A 201 -20.86 -8.18 2.66
N ILE A 202 -19.98 -8.09 3.67
CA ILE A 202 -18.76 -7.28 3.59
C ILE A 202 -17.87 -7.76 2.44
N GLY A 203 -17.61 -9.07 2.34
CA GLY A 203 -16.75 -9.65 1.31
C GLY A 203 -17.29 -9.45 -0.11
N GLU A 204 -18.57 -9.73 -0.33
CA GLU A 204 -19.20 -9.55 -1.65
C GLU A 204 -19.28 -8.07 -2.04
N GLY A 205 -19.48 -7.17 -1.06
CA GLY A 205 -19.46 -5.73 -1.26
C GLY A 205 -18.07 -5.20 -1.63
N LYS A 206 -17.02 -5.65 -0.93
CA LYS A 206 -15.62 -5.34 -1.25
C LYS A 206 -15.28 -5.74 -2.69
N GLN A 207 -15.60 -6.97 -3.07
CA GLN A 207 -15.35 -7.47 -4.43
C GLN A 207 -16.11 -6.67 -5.49
N LEU A 208 -17.34 -6.23 -5.19
CA LEU A 208 -18.11 -5.37 -6.11
C LEU A 208 -17.41 -4.03 -6.33
N VAL A 209 -16.93 -3.38 -5.25
CA VAL A 209 -16.16 -2.14 -5.35
C VAL A 209 -14.91 -2.37 -6.19
N GLN A 210 -14.12 -3.41 -5.91
CA GLN A 210 -12.89 -3.71 -6.66
C GLN A 210 -13.13 -3.91 -8.17
N VAL A 211 -14.20 -4.59 -8.57
CA VAL A 211 -14.52 -4.80 -9.99
C VAL A 211 -14.92 -3.50 -10.69
N LEU A 212 -15.52 -2.56 -9.94
CA LEU A 212 -15.94 -1.25 -10.45
C LEU A 212 -14.83 -0.20 -10.44
N ASP A 213 -13.83 -0.35 -9.56
CA ASP A 213 -12.78 0.63 -9.29
C ASP A 213 -11.59 0.59 -10.28
N SER A 214 -11.83 0.14 -11.52
CA SER A 214 -10.82 0.16 -12.58
C SER A 214 -11.16 1.18 -13.67
N ASP A 215 -10.15 1.69 -14.37
CA ASP A 215 -10.33 2.67 -15.47
C ASP A 215 -11.21 2.12 -16.62
N THR A 216 -11.22 0.81 -16.78
CA THR A 216 -12.03 0.07 -17.75
C THR A 216 -12.71 -1.11 -17.07
N PRO A 217 -13.78 -0.89 -16.28
CA PRO A 217 -14.38 -1.94 -15.48
C PRO A 217 -15.04 -2.98 -16.37
N ASP A 218 -14.84 -4.26 -16.02
CA ASP A 218 -15.56 -5.36 -16.66
C ASP A 218 -17.02 -5.33 -16.17
N LEU A 219 -17.88 -4.72 -16.98
CA LEU A 219 -19.29 -4.56 -16.66
C LEU A 219 -20.03 -5.91 -16.51
N ALA A 220 -19.60 -6.96 -17.20
CA ALA A 220 -20.22 -8.28 -17.08
C ALA A 220 -19.83 -8.95 -15.76
N ALA A 221 -18.56 -8.82 -15.35
CA ALA A 221 -18.11 -9.23 -14.03
C ALA A 221 -18.81 -8.42 -12.93
N ALA A 222 -18.95 -7.10 -13.11
CA ALA A 222 -19.62 -6.21 -12.16
C ALA A 222 -21.09 -6.58 -11.97
N GLN A 223 -21.82 -6.83 -13.06
CA GLN A 223 -23.22 -7.30 -13.00
C GLN A 223 -23.34 -8.64 -12.28
N SER A 224 -22.44 -9.58 -12.57
CA SER A 224 -22.42 -10.88 -11.91
C SER A 224 -22.14 -10.77 -10.41
N GLN A 225 -21.23 -9.88 -10.02
CA GLN A 225 -20.88 -9.61 -8.62
C GLN A 225 -22.01 -8.87 -7.90
N LEU A 226 -22.68 -7.92 -8.55
CA LEU A 226 -23.85 -7.24 -8.01
C LEU A 226 -24.99 -8.22 -7.73
N ALA A 227 -25.24 -9.17 -8.63
CA ALA A 227 -26.26 -10.20 -8.42
C ALA A 227 -25.94 -11.10 -7.21
N ARG A 228 -24.66 -11.46 -7.01
CA ARG A 228 -24.22 -12.19 -5.80
C ARG A 228 -24.44 -11.36 -4.53
N TYR A 229 -24.06 -10.09 -4.57
CA TYR A 229 -24.24 -9.16 -3.45
C TYR A 229 -25.73 -8.95 -3.10
N GLN A 230 -26.61 -8.85 -4.10
CA GLN A 230 -28.05 -8.76 -3.88
C GLN A 230 -28.62 -10.05 -3.31
N GLY A 231 -28.21 -11.21 -3.83
CA GLY A 231 -28.64 -12.51 -3.32
C GLY A 231 -28.29 -12.71 -1.84
N ILE A 232 -27.08 -12.33 -1.41
CA ILE A 232 -26.71 -12.44 0.01
C ILE A 232 -27.52 -11.49 0.91
N LEU A 233 -27.87 -10.29 0.41
CA LEU A 233 -28.72 -9.35 1.15
C LEU A 233 -30.18 -9.82 1.25
N GLU A 234 -30.68 -10.55 0.25
CA GLU A 234 -32.02 -11.13 0.25
C GLU A 234 -32.11 -12.33 1.20
N GLU A 235 -31.09 -13.20 1.22
CA GLU A 235 -31.03 -14.34 2.13
C GLU A 235 -30.89 -13.93 3.61
N ALA A 236 -30.36 -12.74 3.89
CA ALA A 236 -30.14 -12.22 5.23
C ALA A 236 -31.36 -11.53 5.87
N GLN A 237 -32.46 -11.34 5.12
CA GLN A 237 -33.72 -10.70 5.58
C GLN A 237 -34.64 -11.69 6.30
#